data_AF-A0A1C6HPN7-F1
#
_entry.id   AF-A0A1C6HPN7-F1
#
_cell.length_a   1.000
_cell.length_b   1.000
_cell.length_c   1.000
_cell.angle_alpha   90.00
_cell.angle_beta   90.00
_cell.angle_gamma   90.00
#
_symmetry.space_group_name_H-M   'P 1'
#
loop_
_entity.id
_entity.type
_entity.pdbx_description
1 polymer ?
#
loop_
_entity_poly.entity_id
_entity_poly.type
_entity_poly.pdbx_seq_one_letter_code
_entity_poly.pdbx_strand_id
1 'polypeptide(L)'
;MELKIRVGSISKIIIEILVLMHLCYFLMVFRGTRLFADSFVPKTRMVLFFFMIGISIIASVHYLKKSSMKFLAFEMLLLVISWINGYNSVLVKGYKWDDALALLRVYIYPIVAIAVIPLLTSGIWRFEKLLKFLAVATSIDTLARAVNSFAEHFTGVFPWPNLIYGEMGYRNGIYRINPSNLDILVIPIAFYLLSKAETKSAKRWCAVGIIINYLYALVIWQARSAIVYKTIVLIVLFYTQRKLDKKKVLWLIFGVIAAVIIFNFPFFNEFLDSFSTANGEYGGSTSYRLNAIAYYMSMYSKNMIWGTGLLNVDQRIATGGGALGDIGFLYSIIQLGVPIIAFYIVIFGRAIYVAIKNSYYDSGKSRLIMGITLICMLFGVNIDTFYGFALSVPFYLTIVEYTAWKGNNAAYLEIECNGTNR
;
A
#
# COMPACT_ATOMS: atom_id res chain seq x y z
N MET A 1 -11.43 22.31 -35.80
CA MET A 1 -10.65 22.30 -34.55
C MET A 1 -10.35 20.83 -34.23
N GLU A 2 -9.19 20.32 -34.62
CA GLU A 2 -8.83 18.91 -34.39
C GLU A 2 -8.42 18.72 -32.92
N LEU A 3 -9.14 17.83 -32.25
CA LEU A 3 -8.89 17.46 -30.87
C LEU A 3 -7.65 16.54 -30.85
N LYS A 4 -6.44 17.12 -30.82
CA LYS A 4 -5.19 16.37 -30.66
C LYS A 4 -5.12 15.80 -29.25
N ILE A 5 -5.66 14.61 -29.05
CA ILE A 5 -5.48 13.83 -27.82
C ILE A 5 -3.98 13.52 -27.71
N ARG A 6 -3.31 14.12 -26.73
CA ARG A 6 -1.92 13.77 -26.42
C ARG A 6 -1.90 12.32 -25.92
N VAL A 7 -1.01 11.49 -26.47
CA VAL A 7 -0.88 10.07 -26.09
C VAL A 7 -0.68 9.90 -24.57
N GLY A 8 0.00 10.83 -23.89
CA GLY A 8 0.11 10.81 -22.42
C GLY A 8 -1.20 11.01 -21.66
N SER A 9 -2.22 11.65 -22.26
CA SER A 9 -3.57 11.74 -21.68
C SER A 9 -4.28 10.37 -21.67
N ILE A 10 -3.99 9.50 -22.65
CA ILE A 10 -4.54 8.14 -22.71
C ILE A 10 -3.99 7.32 -21.54
N SER A 11 -2.67 7.32 -21.34
CA SER A 11 -2.04 6.63 -20.21
C SER A 11 -2.61 7.09 -18.86
N LYS A 12 -2.77 8.41 -18.68
CA LYS A 12 -3.40 8.99 -17.49
C LYS A 12 -4.81 8.42 -17.24
N ILE A 13 -5.66 8.42 -18.27
CA ILE A 13 -7.04 7.93 -18.17
C ILE A 13 -7.05 6.45 -17.82
N ILE A 14 -6.20 5.63 -18.43
CA ILE A 14 -6.13 4.19 -18.13
C ILE A 14 -5.72 3.95 -16.67
N ILE A 15 -4.76 4.72 -16.14
CA ILE A 15 -4.37 4.64 -14.73
C ILE A 15 -5.53 5.06 -13.81
N GLU A 16 -6.25 6.14 -14.13
CA GLU A 16 -7.43 6.58 -13.38
C GLU A 16 -8.51 5.48 -13.37
N ILE A 17 -8.79 4.87 -14.53
CA ILE A 17 -9.73 3.75 -14.65
C ILE A 17 -9.26 2.56 -13.81
N LEU A 18 -7.97 2.20 -13.87
CA LEU A 18 -7.40 1.10 -13.08
C LEU A 18 -7.60 1.32 -11.58
N VAL A 19 -7.39 2.55 -11.10
CA VAL A 19 -7.64 2.92 -9.69
C VAL A 19 -9.12 2.78 -9.34
N LEU A 20 -10.01 3.35 -10.15
CA LEU A 20 -11.46 3.30 -9.90
C LEU A 20 -12.01 1.87 -9.95
N MET A 21 -11.44 1.00 -10.80
CA MET A 21 -11.78 -0.43 -10.85
C MET A 21 -11.43 -1.14 -9.54
N HIS A 22 -10.23 -0.91 -8.99
CA HIS A 22 -9.83 -1.53 -7.73
C HIS A 22 -10.51 -0.94 -6.49
N LEU A 23 -11.01 0.29 -6.59
CA LEU A 23 -11.90 0.89 -5.61
C LEU A 23 -13.37 0.47 -5.84
N CYS A 24 -13.63 -0.49 -6.72
CA CYS A 24 -14.94 -1.06 -6.98
C CYS A 24 -16.01 -0.04 -7.43
N TYR A 25 -15.62 1.13 -7.97
CA TYR A 25 -16.58 2.19 -8.32
C TYR A 25 -17.58 1.76 -9.38
N PHE A 26 -17.11 1.00 -10.36
CA PHE A 26 -17.97 0.49 -11.43
C PHE A 26 -19.01 -0.51 -10.91
N LEU A 27 -18.77 -1.14 -9.75
CA LEU A 27 -19.73 -2.06 -9.12
C LEU A 27 -20.85 -1.37 -8.38
N MET A 28 -20.62 -0.14 -7.90
CA MET A 28 -21.69 0.66 -7.32
C MET A 28 -22.75 1.04 -8.38
N VAL A 29 -22.32 1.17 -9.64
CA VAL A 29 -23.18 1.53 -10.79
C VAL A 29 -23.79 0.30 -11.46
N PHE A 30 -23.00 -0.76 -11.71
CA PHE A 30 -23.47 -1.98 -12.37
C PHE A 30 -23.81 -3.09 -11.36
N ARG A 31 -24.99 -2.96 -10.74
CA ARG A 31 -25.55 -3.97 -9.81
C ARG A 31 -25.59 -5.36 -10.46
N GLY A 32 -25.15 -6.39 -9.73
CA GLY A 32 -25.22 -7.79 -10.18
C GLY A 32 -23.97 -8.32 -10.89
N THR A 33 -22.98 -7.47 -11.20
CA THR A 33 -21.69 -7.96 -11.71
C THR A 33 -20.74 -8.22 -10.54
N ARG A 34 -19.99 -9.33 -10.57
CA ARG A 34 -18.87 -9.55 -9.61
C ARG A 34 -17.58 -8.87 -10.09
N LEU A 35 -17.67 -7.96 -11.07
CA LEU A 35 -16.54 -7.30 -11.75
C LEU A 35 -15.76 -6.43 -10.77
N PHE A 36 -14.62 -6.93 -10.27
CA PHE A 36 -13.78 -6.25 -9.26
C PHE A 36 -14.35 -6.25 -7.84
N ALA A 37 -15.19 -7.22 -7.46
CA ALA A 37 -15.81 -7.27 -6.13
C ALA A 37 -14.83 -7.61 -5.00
N ASP A 38 -13.60 -7.99 -5.33
CA ASP A 38 -12.55 -8.38 -4.40
C ASP A 38 -11.38 -7.39 -4.50
N SER A 39 -10.78 -7.08 -3.36
CA SER A 39 -9.46 -6.42 -3.20
C SER A 39 -8.36 -7.09 -4.03
N PHE A 40 -8.56 -8.36 -4.42
CA PHE A 40 -7.72 -9.14 -5.31
C PHE A 40 -8.40 -9.33 -6.68
N VAL A 41 -7.71 -8.98 -7.78
CA VAL A 41 -8.23 -9.16 -9.15
C VAL A 41 -8.46 -10.66 -9.43
N PRO A 42 -9.70 -11.13 -9.69
CA PRO A 42 -9.94 -12.55 -9.94
C PRO A 42 -9.17 -13.06 -11.16
N LYS A 43 -8.81 -14.35 -11.14
CA LYS A 43 -8.01 -15.05 -12.16
C LYS A 43 -8.50 -14.80 -13.59
N THR A 44 -9.81 -14.82 -13.80
CA THR A 44 -10.49 -14.59 -15.09
C THR A 44 -10.30 -13.18 -15.66
N ARG A 45 -9.75 -12.24 -14.89
CA ARG A 45 -9.66 -10.82 -15.24
C ARG A 45 -8.23 -10.27 -15.25
N MET A 46 -7.23 -11.13 -14.99
CA MET A 46 -5.81 -10.77 -15.05
C MET A 46 -5.39 -10.32 -16.45
N VAL A 47 -5.98 -10.89 -17.50
CA VAL A 47 -5.70 -10.52 -18.90
C VAL A 47 -6.04 -9.05 -19.17
N LEU A 48 -7.22 -8.59 -18.75
CA LEU A 48 -7.64 -7.19 -18.91
C LEU A 48 -6.70 -6.25 -18.14
N PHE A 49 -6.35 -6.62 -16.91
CA PHE A 49 -5.42 -5.85 -16.09
C PHE A 49 -4.03 -5.73 -16.73
N PHE A 50 -3.44 -6.84 -17.19
CA PHE A 50 -2.15 -6.82 -17.88
C PHE A 50 -2.19 -6.06 -19.20
N PHE A 51 -3.30 -6.18 -19.94
CA PHE A 51 -3.51 -5.41 -21.15
C PHE A 51 -3.52 -3.89 -20.88
N MET A 52 -4.24 -3.45 -19.85
CA MET A 52 -4.28 -2.03 -19.44
C MET A 52 -2.91 -1.52 -18.96
N ILE A 53 -2.18 -2.32 -18.20
CA ILE A 53 -0.81 -1.99 -17.79
C ILE A 53 0.10 -1.87 -19.02
N GLY A 54 0.04 -2.86 -19.94
CA GLY A 54 0.82 -2.86 -21.17
C GLY A 54 0.59 -1.60 -22.00
N ILE A 55 -0.67 -1.22 -22.23
CA ILE A 55 -1.00 0.02 -22.94
C ILE A 55 -0.49 1.24 -22.19
N SER A 56 -0.67 1.30 -20.87
CA SER A 56 -0.22 2.43 -20.05
C SER A 56 1.28 2.64 -20.15
N ILE A 57 2.06 1.55 -20.11
CA ILE A 57 3.51 1.57 -20.29
C ILE A 57 3.85 2.02 -21.70
N ILE A 58 3.31 1.39 -22.75
CA ILE A 58 3.57 1.74 -24.16
C ILE A 58 3.29 3.23 -24.40
N ALA A 59 2.15 3.73 -23.93
CA ALA A 59 1.78 5.13 -24.05
C ALA A 59 2.71 6.08 -23.25
N SER A 60 3.34 5.59 -22.18
CA SER A 60 4.32 6.34 -21.37
C SER A 60 5.75 6.29 -21.95
N VAL A 61 6.07 5.33 -22.85
CA VAL A 61 7.43 5.13 -23.39
C VAL A 61 8.01 6.40 -24.00
N HIS A 62 7.17 7.15 -24.74
CA HIS A 62 7.58 8.40 -25.36
C HIS A 62 8.12 9.45 -24.36
N TYR A 63 7.71 9.35 -23.09
CA TYR A 63 8.07 10.29 -22.03
C TYR A 63 9.19 9.77 -21.11
N LEU A 64 9.65 8.51 -21.27
CA LEU A 64 10.65 7.89 -20.39
C LEU A 64 11.99 8.65 -20.37
N LYS A 65 12.39 9.27 -21.48
CA LYS A 65 13.66 10.03 -21.58
C LYS A 65 13.75 11.20 -20.59
N LYS A 66 12.61 11.71 -20.11
CA LYS A 66 12.55 12.83 -19.15
C LYS A 66 12.67 12.40 -17.69
N SER A 67 12.70 11.10 -17.41
CA SER A 67 12.79 10.52 -16.06
C SER A 67 14.02 9.64 -15.91
N SER A 68 14.76 9.79 -14.81
CA SER A 68 15.79 8.82 -14.42
C SER A 68 15.14 7.67 -13.68
N MET A 69 15.04 6.50 -14.32
CA MET A 69 14.38 5.31 -13.77
C MET A 69 15.36 4.28 -13.19
N LYS A 70 16.64 4.63 -13.00
CA LYS A 70 17.71 3.68 -12.64
C LYS A 70 17.43 2.91 -11.35
N PHE A 71 16.99 3.60 -10.29
CA PHE A 71 16.67 2.97 -9.01
C PHE A 71 15.42 2.10 -9.10
N LEU A 72 14.35 2.60 -9.72
CA LEU A 72 13.15 1.79 -9.94
C LEU A 72 13.46 0.54 -10.79
N ALA A 73 14.30 0.65 -11.82
CA ALA A 73 14.70 -0.50 -12.63
C ALA A 73 15.46 -1.54 -11.80
N PHE A 74 16.33 -1.10 -10.89
CA PHE A 74 17.01 -1.99 -9.94
C PHE A 74 16.02 -2.66 -8.97
N GLU A 75 15.06 -1.92 -8.42
CA GLU A 75 13.98 -2.47 -7.59
C GLU A 75 13.15 -3.51 -8.36
N MET A 76 12.82 -3.24 -9.63
CA MET A 76 12.07 -4.17 -10.48
C MET A 76 12.90 -5.41 -10.82
N LEU A 77 14.22 -5.29 -10.97
CA LEU A 77 15.10 -6.45 -11.18
C LEU A 77 15.06 -7.40 -9.97
N LEU A 78 15.13 -6.86 -8.75
CA LEU A 78 15.03 -7.67 -7.52
C LEU A 78 13.66 -8.37 -7.41
N LEU A 79 12.58 -7.69 -7.81
CA LEU A 79 11.26 -8.32 -7.93
C LEU A 79 11.25 -9.45 -8.95
N VAL A 80 11.80 -9.22 -10.14
CA VAL A 80 11.86 -10.24 -11.20
C VAL A 80 12.64 -11.47 -10.74
N ILE A 81 13.76 -11.29 -10.04
CA ILE A 81 14.53 -12.41 -9.45
C ILE A 81 13.66 -13.18 -8.44
N SER A 82 12.99 -12.46 -7.53
CA SER A 82 12.07 -13.06 -6.54
C SER A 82 10.93 -13.83 -7.21
N TRP A 83 10.42 -13.29 -8.31
CA TRP A 83 9.38 -13.86 -9.14
C TRP A 83 9.80 -15.13 -9.87
N ILE A 84 10.95 -15.10 -10.55
CA ILE A 84 11.51 -16.27 -11.24
C ILE A 84 11.69 -17.41 -10.23
N ASN A 85 12.20 -17.09 -9.05
CA ASN A 85 12.33 -18.07 -7.97
C ASN A 85 10.98 -18.65 -7.54
N GLY A 86 9.96 -17.80 -7.36
CA GLY A 86 8.59 -18.23 -7.11
C GLY A 86 8.06 -19.19 -8.20
N TYR A 87 8.33 -18.91 -9.48
CA TYR A 87 7.92 -19.77 -10.60
C TYR A 87 8.75 -21.06 -10.75
N ASN A 88 10.03 -21.05 -10.40
CA ASN A 88 10.84 -22.27 -10.41
C ASN A 88 10.23 -23.32 -9.46
N SER A 89 9.61 -22.88 -8.36
CA SER A 89 8.88 -23.79 -7.48
C SER A 89 7.62 -24.41 -8.10
N VAL A 90 6.99 -23.75 -9.09
CA VAL A 90 5.84 -24.27 -9.86
C VAL A 90 6.27 -25.43 -10.74
N LEU A 91 7.39 -25.27 -11.44
CA LEU A 91 7.99 -26.28 -12.30
C LEU A 91 8.38 -27.54 -11.52
N VAL A 92 8.92 -27.36 -10.31
CA VAL A 92 9.38 -28.46 -9.46
C VAL A 92 8.22 -29.13 -8.71
N LYS A 93 7.22 -28.37 -8.25
CA LYS A 93 6.10 -28.90 -7.44
C LYS A 93 4.85 -29.26 -8.26
N GLY A 94 4.85 -29.02 -9.57
CA GLY A 94 3.75 -29.38 -10.48
C GLY A 94 2.47 -28.56 -10.31
N TYR A 95 2.56 -27.33 -9.81
CA TYR A 95 1.39 -26.47 -9.67
C TYR A 95 0.89 -25.97 -11.02
N LYS A 96 -0.42 -25.68 -11.10
CA LYS A 96 -0.98 -25.07 -12.31
C LYS A 96 -0.43 -23.65 -12.48
N TRP A 97 0.01 -23.33 -13.68
CA TRP A 97 0.59 -22.03 -14.04
C TRP A 97 -0.32 -20.85 -13.71
N ASP A 98 -1.62 -21.06 -13.87
CA ASP A 98 -2.65 -20.05 -13.69
C ASP A 98 -2.92 -19.77 -12.19
N ASP A 99 -2.70 -20.73 -11.30
CA ASP A 99 -2.68 -20.53 -9.84
C ASP A 99 -1.41 -19.81 -9.40
N ALA A 100 -0.25 -20.17 -9.96
CA ALA A 100 1.00 -19.45 -9.70
C ALA A 100 0.95 -17.97 -10.13
N LEU A 101 0.39 -17.70 -11.31
CA LEU A 101 0.09 -16.34 -11.78
C LEU A 101 -0.83 -15.59 -10.82
N ALA A 102 -1.90 -16.24 -10.32
CA ALA A 102 -2.81 -15.62 -9.37
C ALA A 102 -2.13 -15.24 -8.04
N LEU A 103 -1.11 -15.99 -7.62
CA LEU A 103 -0.36 -15.74 -6.39
C LEU A 103 0.70 -14.66 -6.54
N LEU A 104 1.44 -14.68 -7.65
CA LEU A 104 2.55 -13.77 -7.88
C LEU A 104 2.13 -12.42 -8.45
N ARG A 105 0.90 -12.29 -8.99
CA ARG A 105 0.40 -11.05 -9.62
C ARG A 105 0.54 -9.79 -8.75
N VAL A 106 0.48 -9.94 -7.43
CA VAL A 106 0.55 -8.79 -6.51
C VAL A 106 1.87 -8.03 -6.61
N TYR A 107 2.95 -8.68 -7.07
CA TYR A 107 4.24 -8.03 -7.28
C TYR A 107 4.41 -7.44 -8.70
N ILE A 108 3.37 -7.49 -9.55
CA ILE A 108 3.32 -6.78 -10.84
C ILE A 108 2.91 -5.33 -10.66
N TYR A 109 2.07 -5.06 -9.66
CA TYR A 109 1.57 -3.72 -9.38
C TYR A 109 2.67 -2.64 -9.35
N PRO A 110 3.86 -2.86 -8.74
CA PRO A 110 4.97 -1.92 -8.80
C PRO A 110 5.37 -1.43 -10.21
N ILE A 111 5.18 -2.25 -11.26
CA ILE A 111 5.47 -1.88 -12.66
C ILE A 111 4.61 -0.68 -13.10
N VAL A 112 3.42 -0.49 -12.53
CA VAL A 112 2.57 0.68 -12.82
C VAL A 112 3.30 2.00 -12.54
N ALA A 113 4.25 2.03 -11.59
CA ALA A 113 5.06 3.22 -11.34
C ALA A 113 5.87 3.68 -12.58
N ILE A 114 6.29 2.73 -13.44
CA ILE A 114 6.99 3.02 -14.71
C ILE A 114 6.09 3.84 -15.65
N ALA A 115 4.78 3.62 -15.63
CA ALA A 115 3.84 4.37 -16.45
C ALA A 115 3.51 5.75 -15.85
N VAL A 116 3.48 5.87 -14.53
CA VAL A 116 3.06 7.13 -13.85
C VAL A 116 4.19 8.16 -13.81
N ILE A 117 5.43 7.75 -13.49
CA ILE A 117 6.56 8.68 -13.31
C ILE A 117 6.81 9.56 -14.54
N PRO A 118 6.86 9.03 -15.79
CA PRO A 118 7.07 9.85 -16.98
C PRO A 118 5.98 10.90 -17.22
N LEU A 119 4.74 10.61 -16.83
CA LEU A 119 3.63 11.56 -16.93
C LEU A 119 3.81 12.73 -15.95
N LEU A 120 4.34 12.46 -14.76
CA LEU A 120 4.65 13.47 -13.75
C LEU A 120 5.87 14.31 -14.14
N THR A 121 6.96 13.68 -14.58
CA THR A 121 8.19 14.41 -14.99
C THR A 121 7.98 15.25 -16.25
N SER A 122 7.08 14.82 -17.13
CA SER A 122 6.72 15.57 -18.34
C SER A 122 5.66 16.66 -18.11
N GLY A 123 5.15 16.81 -16.89
CA GLY A 123 4.11 17.80 -16.54
C GLY A 123 2.72 17.50 -17.11
N ILE A 124 2.49 16.33 -17.69
CA ILE A 124 1.19 15.88 -18.23
C ILE A 124 0.22 15.66 -17.07
N TRP A 125 0.71 15.03 -16.01
CA TRP A 125 0.00 14.88 -14.75
C TRP A 125 0.70 15.73 -13.69
N ARG A 126 -0.03 16.64 -13.03
CA ARG A 126 0.49 17.36 -11.87
C ARG A 126 0.49 16.46 -10.64
N PHE A 127 1.58 16.49 -9.89
CA PHE A 127 1.76 15.68 -8.68
C PHE A 127 0.65 15.87 -7.65
N GLU A 128 0.30 17.12 -7.34
CA GLU A 128 -0.76 17.45 -6.38
C GLU A 128 -2.14 16.99 -6.88
N LYS A 129 -2.36 16.95 -8.21
CA LYS A 129 -3.61 16.41 -8.78
C LYS A 129 -3.69 14.89 -8.64
N LEU A 130 -2.58 14.17 -8.84
CA LEU A 130 -2.51 12.72 -8.59
C LEU A 130 -2.81 12.42 -7.12
N LEU A 131 -2.13 13.11 -6.21
CA LEU A 131 -2.34 12.95 -4.77
C LEU A 131 -3.79 13.23 -4.35
N LYS A 132 -4.37 14.32 -4.85
CA LYS A 132 -5.77 14.66 -4.58
C LYS A 132 -6.72 13.59 -5.13
N PHE A 133 -6.48 13.10 -6.35
CA PHE A 133 -7.28 12.02 -6.93
C PHE A 133 -7.26 10.77 -6.04
N LEU A 134 -6.06 10.30 -5.64
CA LEU A 134 -5.91 9.13 -4.78
C LEU A 134 -6.64 9.32 -3.44
N ALA A 135 -6.45 10.46 -2.77
CA ALA A 135 -7.08 10.73 -1.48
C ALA A 135 -8.61 10.82 -1.57
N VAL A 136 -9.13 11.52 -2.58
CA VAL A 136 -10.59 11.72 -2.75
C VAL A 136 -11.26 10.43 -3.17
N ALA A 137 -10.76 9.75 -4.20
CA ALA A 137 -11.36 8.52 -4.70
C ALA A 137 -11.38 7.44 -3.60
N THR A 138 -10.29 7.31 -2.85
CA THR A 138 -10.22 6.35 -1.75
C THR A 138 -11.15 6.74 -0.60
N SER A 139 -11.20 8.02 -0.19
CA SER A 139 -12.08 8.43 0.91
C SER A 139 -13.57 8.24 0.60
N ILE A 140 -13.97 8.42 -0.65
CA ILE A 140 -15.35 8.16 -1.08
C ILE A 140 -15.65 6.65 -1.07
N ASP A 141 -14.72 5.78 -1.48
CA ASP A 141 -14.87 4.32 -1.35
C ASP A 141 -14.97 3.91 0.13
N THR A 142 -14.10 4.45 1.00
CA THR A 142 -14.15 4.25 2.46
C THR A 142 -15.53 4.63 3.01
N LEU A 143 -16.09 5.76 2.56
CA LEU A 143 -17.43 6.19 2.97
C LEU A 143 -18.53 5.26 2.45
N ALA A 144 -18.47 4.83 1.18
CA ALA A 144 -19.43 3.89 0.61
C ALA A 144 -19.45 2.56 1.37
N ARG A 145 -18.27 2.06 1.76
CA ARG A 145 -18.12 0.88 2.62
C ARG A 145 -18.73 1.11 4.01
N ALA A 146 -18.50 2.28 4.62
CA ALA A 146 -19.11 2.63 5.89
C ALA A 146 -20.64 2.65 5.80
N VAL A 147 -21.19 3.24 4.72
CA VAL A 147 -22.64 3.24 4.46
C VAL A 147 -23.18 1.83 4.34
N ASN A 148 -22.47 0.91 3.66
CA ASN A 148 -22.90 -0.50 3.60
C ASN A 148 -23.01 -1.15 4.97
N SER A 149 -21.98 -0.98 5.81
CA SER A 149 -21.95 -1.56 7.15
C SER A 149 -23.05 -0.99 8.04
N PHE A 150 -23.26 0.33 8.02
CA PHE A 150 -24.34 0.95 8.80
C PHE A 150 -25.72 0.61 8.26
N ALA A 151 -25.91 0.60 6.94
CA ALA A 151 -27.18 0.22 6.34
C ALA A 151 -27.56 -1.21 6.72
N GLU A 152 -26.61 -2.14 6.71
CA GLU A 152 -26.86 -3.49 7.17
C GLU A 152 -27.19 -3.52 8.67
N HIS A 153 -26.45 -2.80 9.52
CA HIS A 153 -26.75 -2.73 10.94
C HIS A 153 -28.17 -2.24 11.24
N PHE A 154 -28.64 -1.21 10.53
CA PHE A 154 -29.97 -0.60 10.79
C PHE A 154 -31.12 -1.28 10.06
N THR A 155 -30.87 -1.92 8.91
CA THR A 155 -31.95 -2.41 8.02
C THR A 155 -31.84 -3.89 7.67
N GLY A 156 -30.72 -4.55 8.00
CA GLY A 156 -30.40 -5.90 7.57
C GLY A 156 -30.02 -6.02 6.08
N VAL A 157 -29.90 -4.90 5.35
CA VAL A 157 -29.66 -4.90 3.90
C VAL A 157 -28.34 -4.21 3.58
N PHE A 158 -27.55 -4.82 2.68
CA PHE A 158 -26.39 -4.19 2.06
C PHE A 158 -26.79 -3.46 0.76
N PRO A 159 -26.72 -2.11 0.70
CA PRO A 159 -27.00 -1.33 -0.52
C PRO A 159 -26.14 -1.72 -1.72
N TRP A 160 -24.87 -2.06 -1.48
CA TRP A 160 -23.91 -2.52 -2.46
C TRP A 160 -23.22 -3.82 -2.00
N PRO A 161 -23.84 -5.00 -2.18
CA PRO A 161 -23.29 -6.29 -1.75
C PRO A 161 -21.96 -6.65 -2.43
N ASN A 162 -21.63 -6.02 -3.55
CA ASN A 162 -20.36 -6.24 -4.23
C ASN A 162 -19.16 -5.60 -3.51
N LEU A 163 -19.39 -4.71 -2.54
CA LEU A 163 -18.34 -4.08 -1.73
C LEU A 163 -18.00 -4.89 -0.46
N ILE A 164 -18.66 -6.03 -0.24
CA ILE A 164 -18.52 -6.87 0.97
C ILE A 164 -17.97 -8.28 0.68
N TYR A 165 -17.31 -8.50 -0.47
CA TYR A 165 -16.77 -9.82 -0.80
C TYR A 165 -15.43 -10.07 -0.09
N GLY A 166 -15.31 -11.16 0.66
CA GLY A 166 -14.08 -11.51 1.41
C GLY A 166 -13.96 -10.86 2.79
N GLU A 167 -15.09 -10.51 3.43
CA GLU A 167 -15.11 -9.69 4.64
C GLU A 167 -15.09 -10.46 5.97
N MET A 168 -14.79 -9.72 7.05
CA MET A 168 -14.38 -10.26 8.35
C MET A 168 -15.52 -10.61 9.32
N GLY A 169 -16.78 -10.52 8.88
CA GLY A 169 -17.96 -10.80 9.71
C GLY A 169 -18.28 -9.69 10.72
N TYR A 170 -19.12 -10.01 11.71
CA TYR A 170 -19.62 -9.04 12.69
C TYR A 170 -18.67 -8.86 13.87
N ARG A 171 -18.65 -7.64 14.42
CA ARG A 171 -18.07 -7.36 15.72
C ARG A 171 -18.77 -6.17 16.36
N ASN A 172 -19.11 -6.31 17.64
CA ASN A 172 -19.87 -5.30 18.38
C ASN A 172 -21.16 -4.88 17.64
N GLY A 173 -21.85 -5.86 17.01
CA GLY A 173 -23.07 -5.62 16.24
C GLY A 173 -22.89 -4.92 14.89
N ILE A 174 -21.67 -4.59 14.48
CA ILE A 174 -21.36 -3.93 13.21
C ILE A 174 -20.67 -4.92 12.27
N TYR A 175 -21.14 -4.98 11.01
CA TYR A 175 -20.47 -5.78 9.99
C TYR A 175 -19.14 -5.14 9.57
N ARG A 176 -18.04 -5.85 9.78
CA ARG A 176 -16.69 -5.34 9.49
C ARG A 176 -16.40 -5.46 8.01
N ILE A 177 -15.98 -4.35 7.43
CA ILE A 177 -15.54 -4.27 6.03
C ILE A 177 -14.08 -3.83 6.03
N ASN A 178 -13.26 -4.51 5.25
CA ASN A 178 -11.88 -4.17 5.00
C ASN A 178 -11.81 -2.88 4.18
N PRO A 179 -10.84 -2.00 4.49
CA PRO A 179 -10.60 -0.84 3.67
C PRO A 179 -10.05 -1.26 2.31
N SER A 180 -10.16 -0.38 1.31
CA SER A 180 -9.48 -0.60 0.05
C SER A 180 -7.97 -0.52 0.18
N ASN A 181 -7.27 -1.13 -0.78
CA ASN A 181 -5.81 -1.23 -0.81
C ASN A 181 -5.09 0.12 -0.75
N LEU A 182 -5.77 1.22 -1.12
CA LEU A 182 -5.21 2.59 -1.12
C LEU A 182 -5.43 3.36 0.19
N ASP A 183 -6.27 2.86 1.11
CA ASP A 183 -6.64 3.55 2.36
C ASP A 183 -5.42 3.94 3.20
N ILE A 184 -4.41 3.08 3.23
CA ILE A 184 -3.18 3.32 4.00
C ILE A 184 -2.43 4.58 3.54
N LEU A 185 -2.60 5.00 2.28
CA LEU A 185 -1.95 6.19 1.73
C LEU A 185 -2.68 7.49 2.08
N VAL A 186 -3.98 7.41 2.42
CA VAL A 186 -4.84 8.60 2.47
C VAL A 186 -4.41 9.57 3.56
N ILE A 187 -4.11 9.08 4.77
CA ILE A 187 -3.71 9.96 5.89
C ILE A 187 -2.43 10.74 5.57
N PRO A 188 -1.31 10.11 5.17
CA PRO A 188 -0.10 10.86 4.77
C PRO A 188 -0.36 11.84 3.62
N ILE A 189 -1.12 11.43 2.59
CA ILE A 189 -1.42 12.27 1.44
C ILE A 189 -2.27 13.48 1.83
N ALA A 190 -3.36 13.26 2.56
CA ALA A 190 -4.25 14.31 3.01
C ALA A 190 -3.53 15.30 3.95
N PHE A 191 -2.63 14.81 4.81
CA PHE A 191 -1.80 15.66 5.65
C PHE A 191 -0.84 16.53 4.84
N TYR A 192 -0.20 15.98 3.80
CA TYR A 192 0.62 16.75 2.87
C TYR A 192 -0.21 17.83 2.15
N LEU A 193 -1.36 17.46 1.59
CA LEU A 193 -2.26 18.38 0.89
C LEU A 193 -2.79 19.48 1.83
N LEU A 194 -3.09 19.13 3.08
CA LEU A 194 -3.47 20.09 4.12
C LEU A 194 -2.38 21.14 4.34
N SER A 195 -1.11 20.73 4.37
CA SER A 195 0.03 21.63 4.55
C SER A 195 0.28 22.56 3.36
N LYS A 196 -0.25 22.22 2.17
CA LYS A 196 -0.14 23.02 0.94
C LYS A 196 -1.44 23.78 0.61
N ALA A 197 -2.52 23.55 1.35
CA ALA A 197 -3.82 24.13 1.05
C ALA A 197 -3.86 25.63 1.41
N GLU A 198 -4.17 26.47 0.42
CA GLU A 198 -4.28 27.92 0.59
C GLU A 198 -5.69 28.33 1.07
N THR A 199 -6.74 27.64 0.59
CA THR A 199 -8.12 27.99 0.89
C THR A 199 -8.67 27.24 2.11
N LYS A 200 -9.58 27.89 2.86
CA LYS A 200 -10.29 27.26 3.99
C LYS A 200 -11.03 25.99 3.55
N SER A 201 -11.65 26.01 2.36
CA SER A 201 -12.36 24.85 1.81
C SER A 201 -11.43 23.66 1.55
N ALA A 202 -10.26 23.89 0.93
CA ALA A 202 -9.28 22.84 0.69
C ALA A 202 -8.73 22.25 2.01
N LYS A 203 -8.47 23.09 3.02
CA LYS A 203 -8.07 22.64 4.36
C LYS A 203 -9.13 21.75 5.02
N ARG A 204 -10.39 22.18 4.99
CA ARG A 204 -11.53 21.40 5.52
C ARG A 204 -11.62 20.04 4.84
N TRP A 205 -11.56 19.99 3.51
CA TRP A 205 -11.59 18.72 2.78
C TRP A 205 -10.49 17.76 3.18
N CYS A 206 -9.25 18.24 3.34
CA CYS A 206 -8.14 17.39 3.77
C CYS A 206 -8.32 16.89 5.21
N ALA A 207 -8.77 17.75 6.12
CA ALA A 207 -9.05 17.38 7.51
C ALA A 207 -10.18 16.34 7.60
N VAL A 208 -11.26 16.54 6.85
CA VAL A 208 -12.38 15.59 6.75
C VAL A 208 -11.90 14.25 6.21
N GLY A 209 -11.04 14.23 5.18
CA GLY A 209 -10.45 12.99 4.67
C GLY A 209 -9.66 12.22 5.73
N ILE A 210 -8.83 12.91 6.53
CA ILE A 210 -8.10 12.27 7.65
C ILE A 210 -9.08 11.69 8.68
N ILE A 211 -10.09 12.47 9.07
CA ILE A 211 -11.08 12.07 10.08
C ILE A 211 -11.88 10.85 9.60
N ILE A 212 -12.41 10.86 8.37
CA ILE A 212 -13.20 9.75 7.81
C ILE A 212 -12.38 8.46 7.83
N ASN A 213 -11.13 8.48 7.33
CA ASN A 213 -10.33 7.26 7.24
C ASN A 213 -9.84 6.77 8.61
N TYR A 214 -9.71 7.65 9.60
CA TYR A 214 -9.40 7.27 10.98
C TYR A 214 -10.63 6.70 11.70
N LEU A 215 -11.79 7.35 11.59
CA LEU A 215 -13.06 6.87 12.14
C LEU A 215 -13.49 5.55 11.50
N TYR A 216 -13.26 5.36 10.20
CA TYR A 216 -13.51 4.09 9.54
C TYR A 216 -12.70 2.94 10.18
N ALA A 217 -11.43 3.18 10.48
CA ALA A 217 -10.58 2.19 11.15
C ALA A 217 -11.11 1.84 12.55
N LEU A 218 -11.62 2.84 13.28
CA LEU A 218 -12.18 2.69 14.62
C LEU A 218 -13.53 1.97 14.65
N VAL A 219 -14.45 2.35 13.77
CA VAL A 219 -15.87 1.97 13.87
C VAL A 219 -16.22 0.80 12.97
N ILE A 220 -15.71 0.76 11.74
CA ILE A 220 -16.09 -0.24 10.73
C ILE A 220 -15.04 -1.35 10.64
N TRP A 221 -13.78 -0.99 10.40
CA TRP A 221 -12.72 -1.98 10.23
C TRP A 221 -12.43 -2.72 11.54
N GLN A 222 -12.44 -1.97 12.65
CA GLN A 222 -12.21 -2.44 14.03
C GLN A 222 -10.95 -3.33 14.17
N ALA A 223 -9.94 -3.08 13.34
CA ALA A 223 -8.64 -3.75 13.43
C ALA A 223 -7.75 -2.96 14.41
N ARG A 224 -7.46 -3.55 15.58
CA ARG A 224 -6.64 -2.92 16.64
C ARG A 224 -5.31 -2.38 16.09
N SER A 225 -4.63 -3.17 15.26
CA SER A 225 -3.37 -2.78 14.62
C SER A 225 -3.52 -1.59 13.68
N ALA A 226 -4.58 -1.54 12.88
CA ALA A 226 -4.83 -0.42 11.96
C ALA A 226 -5.00 0.91 12.70
N ILE A 227 -5.73 0.91 13.81
CA ILE A 227 -5.93 2.10 14.65
C ILE A 227 -4.57 2.58 15.15
N VAL A 228 -3.81 1.71 15.82
CA VAL A 228 -2.48 2.04 16.37
C VAL A 228 -1.53 2.55 15.28
N TYR A 229 -1.46 1.88 14.13
CA TYR A 229 -0.57 2.28 13.04
C TYR A 229 -0.93 3.66 12.47
N LYS A 230 -2.21 3.93 12.26
CA LYS A 230 -2.70 5.24 11.83
C LYS A 230 -2.43 6.31 12.90
N THR A 231 -2.58 6.01 14.18
CA THR A 231 -2.26 6.93 15.29
C THR A 231 -0.78 7.28 15.35
N ILE A 232 0.10 6.27 15.29
CA ILE A 232 1.57 6.47 15.28
C ILE A 232 1.97 7.38 14.11
N VAL A 233 1.43 7.11 12.92
CA VAL A 233 1.71 7.92 11.72
C VAL A 233 1.23 9.36 11.89
N LEU A 234 0.04 9.59 12.42
CA LEU A 234 -0.43 10.95 12.72
C LEU A 234 0.50 11.67 13.71
N ILE A 235 0.87 11.03 14.82
CA ILE A 235 1.79 11.60 15.82
C ILE A 235 3.11 12.01 15.16
N VAL A 236 3.69 11.12 14.34
CA VAL A 236 4.93 11.39 13.61
C VAL A 236 4.77 12.57 12.64
N LEU A 237 3.68 12.60 11.88
CA LEU A 237 3.42 13.68 10.91
C LEU A 237 3.28 15.05 11.59
N PHE A 238 2.60 15.11 12.75
CA PHE A 238 2.52 16.32 13.56
C PHE A 238 3.88 16.72 14.16
N TYR A 239 4.61 15.75 14.74
CA TYR A 239 5.92 16.00 15.36
C TYR A 239 7.00 16.46 14.37
N THR A 240 6.87 16.09 13.10
CA THR A 240 7.82 16.42 12.02
C THR A 240 7.46 17.71 11.25
N GLN A 241 6.44 18.47 11.67
CA GLN A 241 6.01 19.70 10.98
C GLN A 241 7.12 20.77 10.84
N ARG A 242 8.01 20.92 11.82
CA ARG A 242 9.05 21.97 11.80
C ARG A 242 10.29 21.60 10.96
N LYS A 243 10.84 20.40 11.16
CA LYS A 243 11.97 19.82 10.39
C LYS A 243 12.10 18.34 10.70
N LEU A 244 12.53 17.55 9.71
CA LEU A 244 12.96 16.16 9.91
C LEU A 244 14.47 16.14 10.12
N ASP A 245 14.92 15.60 11.24
CA ASP A 245 16.35 15.46 11.57
C ASP A 245 16.70 13.99 11.89
N LYS A 246 17.99 13.69 12.03
CA LYS A 246 18.49 12.33 12.31
C LYS A 246 17.89 11.73 13.59
N LYS A 247 17.67 12.55 14.63
CA LYS A 247 17.08 12.10 15.91
C LYS A 247 15.62 11.68 15.70
N LYS A 248 14.86 12.42 14.89
CA LYS A 248 13.46 12.06 14.56
C LYS A 248 13.36 10.80 13.71
N VAL A 249 14.29 10.59 12.78
CA VAL A 249 14.37 9.33 12.02
C VAL A 249 14.69 8.16 12.95
N LEU A 250 15.59 8.35 13.92
CA LEU A 250 15.91 7.33 14.91
C LEU A 250 14.70 6.99 15.80
N TRP A 251 13.94 7.99 16.25
CA TRP A 251 12.68 7.77 16.97
C TRP A 251 11.63 7.04 16.13
N LEU A 252 11.64 7.21 14.82
CA LEU A 252 10.73 6.51 13.91
C LEU A 252 11.10 5.03 13.77
N ILE A 253 12.40 4.73 13.61
CA ILE A 253 12.91 3.35 13.64
C ILE A 253 12.57 2.70 14.98
N PHE A 254 12.82 3.41 16.08
CA PHE A 254 12.45 2.95 17.43
C PHE A 254 10.94 2.74 17.56
N GLY A 255 10.11 3.63 16.98
CA GLY A 255 8.66 3.48 16.97
C GLY A 255 8.18 2.24 16.21
N VAL A 256 8.81 1.91 15.08
CA VAL A 256 8.53 0.66 14.34
C VAL A 256 8.93 -0.56 15.17
N ILE A 257 10.14 -0.54 15.75
CA ILE A 257 10.63 -1.64 16.61
C ILE A 257 9.72 -1.79 17.85
N ALA A 258 9.39 -0.69 18.52
CA ALA A 258 8.50 -0.67 19.67
C ALA A 258 7.10 -1.18 19.30
N ALA A 259 6.55 -0.80 18.15
CA ALA A 259 5.30 -1.35 17.66
C ALA A 259 5.41 -2.87 17.47
N VAL A 260 6.44 -3.37 16.79
CA VAL A 260 6.68 -4.81 16.63
C VAL A 260 6.77 -5.51 17.99
N ILE A 261 7.52 -4.97 18.95
CA ILE A 261 7.67 -5.56 20.29
C ILE A 261 6.33 -5.57 21.03
N ILE A 262 5.66 -4.41 21.10
CA ILE A 262 4.38 -4.25 21.80
C ILE A 262 3.33 -5.22 21.22
N PHE A 263 3.20 -5.30 19.89
CA PHE A 263 2.22 -6.19 19.24
C PHE A 263 2.48 -7.69 19.43
N ASN A 264 3.73 -8.07 19.71
CA ASN A 264 4.10 -9.47 19.91
C ASN A 264 4.26 -9.85 21.38
N PHE A 265 4.08 -8.91 22.32
CA PHE A 265 4.22 -9.18 23.76
C PHE A 265 2.88 -9.55 24.44
N PRO A 266 2.88 -10.52 25.38
CA PRO A 266 1.67 -10.92 26.12
C PRO A 266 1.00 -9.78 26.89
N PHE A 267 1.78 -8.90 27.53
CA PHE A 267 1.27 -7.77 28.31
C PHE A 267 0.40 -6.80 27.49
N PHE A 268 0.71 -6.60 26.20
CA PHE A 268 -0.12 -5.74 25.35
C PHE A 268 -1.45 -6.41 25.02
N ASN A 269 -1.46 -7.74 24.87
CA ASN A 269 -2.72 -8.47 24.74
C ASN A 269 -3.54 -8.33 26.02
N GLU A 270 -2.94 -8.51 27.21
CA GLU A 270 -3.63 -8.30 28.50
C GLU A 270 -4.18 -6.88 28.67
N PHE A 271 -3.39 -5.85 28.30
CA PHE A 271 -3.84 -4.46 28.29
C PHE A 271 -5.02 -4.24 27.34
N LEU A 272 -4.97 -4.79 26.13
CA LEU A 272 -6.07 -4.69 25.17
C LEU A 272 -7.30 -5.48 25.60
N ASP A 273 -7.09 -6.61 26.26
CA ASP A 273 -8.11 -7.51 26.78
C ASP A 273 -8.82 -6.92 28.01
N SER A 274 -8.18 -5.97 28.71
CA SER A 274 -8.81 -5.13 29.75
C SER A 274 -9.92 -4.20 29.24
N PHE A 275 -9.95 -3.93 27.93
CA PHE A 275 -10.99 -3.14 27.27
C PHE A 275 -12.15 -3.99 26.71
N SER A 276 -12.10 -5.33 26.86
CA SER A 276 -13.11 -6.24 26.30
C SER A 276 -13.47 -7.32 27.32
N THR A 277 -14.62 -7.19 27.97
CA THR A 277 -15.13 -8.18 28.93
C THR A 277 -15.72 -9.44 28.27
N ALA A 278 -15.41 -9.74 27.00
CA ALA A 278 -15.91 -10.90 26.26
C ALA A 278 -14.82 -11.49 25.33
N ASN A 279 -13.76 -12.04 25.92
CA ASN A 279 -12.48 -12.39 25.25
C ASN A 279 -12.39 -13.80 24.62
N GLY A 280 -13.50 -14.38 24.15
CA GLY A 280 -13.43 -15.67 23.44
C GLY A 280 -12.76 -15.57 22.05
N GLU A 281 -12.94 -14.45 21.35
CA GLU A 281 -12.57 -14.34 19.93
C GLU A 281 -11.17 -13.76 19.66
N TYR A 282 -10.55 -13.05 20.62
CA TYR A 282 -9.31 -12.30 20.38
C TYR A 282 -8.02 -13.06 20.73
N GLY A 283 -8.03 -13.85 21.81
CA GLY A 283 -6.87 -14.65 22.24
C GLY A 283 -6.43 -15.69 21.20
N GLY A 284 -7.34 -16.11 20.32
CA GLY A 284 -7.04 -16.99 19.20
C GLY A 284 -6.11 -16.36 18.16
N SER A 285 -6.32 -15.10 17.76
CA SER A 285 -5.63 -14.55 16.56
C SER A 285 -4.11 -14.38 16.75
N THR A 286 -3.66 -13.96 17.94
CA THR A 286 -2.23 -13.83 18.25
C THR A 286 -1.58 -15.21 18.35
N SER A 287 -2.25 -16.16 19.00
CA SER A 287 -1.78 -17.53 19.13
C SER A 287 -1.66 -18.21 17.76
N TYR A 288 -2.64 -18.03 16.88
CA TYR A 288 -2.61 -18.51 15.51
C TYR A 288 -1.51 -17.85 14.68
N ARG A 289 -1.23 -16.55 14.87
CA ARG A 289 -0.11 -15.87 14.21
C ARG A 289 1.23 -16.43 14.66
N LEU A 290 1.45 -16.60 15.97
CA LEU A 290 2.69 -17.19 16.50
C LEU A 290 2.89 -18.64 16.03
N ASN A 291 1.81 -19.42 16.00
CA ASN A 291 1.83 -20.78 15.44
C ASN A 291 2.21 -20.76 13.95
N ALA A 292 1.59 -19.88 13.16
CA ALA A 292 1.93 -19.72 11.75
C ALA A 292 3.39 -19.34 11.55
N ILE A 293 3.92 -18.38 12.34
CA ILE A 293 5.34 -18.01 12.30
C ILE A 293 6.21 -19.23 12.58
N ALA A 294 5.98 -19.95 13.67
CA ALA A 294 6.78 -21.13 14.03
C ALA A 294 6.74 -22.21 12.95
N TYR A 295 5.52 -22.54 12.47
CA TYR A 295 5.30 -23.55 11.44
C TYR A 295 6.02 -23.20 10.14
N TYR A 296 5.79 -21.99 9.59
CA TYR A 296 6.39 -21.63 8.31
C TYR A 296 7.88 -21.30 8.39
N MET A 297 8.38 -20.81 9.54
CA MET A 297 9.82 -20.65 9.74
C MET A 297 10.55 -22.01 9.76
N SER A 298 9.91 -23.06 10.27
CA SER A 298 10.44 -24.42 10.18
C SER A 298 10.49 -24.97 8.75
N MET A 299 9.60 -24.50 7.87
CA MET A 299 9.66 -24.83 6.44
C MET A 299 10.74 -23.99 5.74
N TYR A 300 10.82 -22.71 6.05
CA TYR A 300 11.79 -21.77 5.50
C TYR A 300 13.24 -22.14 5.82
N SER A 301 13.51 -22.66 7.02
CA SER A 301 14.86 -23.07 7.43
C SER A 301 15.50 -24.13 6.52
N LYS A 302 14.68 -24.90 5.79
CA LYS A 302 15.15 -25.92 4.84
C LYS A 302 15.74 -25.33 3.56
N ASN A 303 15.34 -24.11 3.18
CA ASN A 303 15.87 -23.42 2.01
C ASN A 303 15.70 -21.90 2.20
N MET A 304 16.55 -21.30 3.03
CA MET A 304 16.41 -19.88 3.40
C MET A 304 16.68 -18.94 2.24
N ILE A 305 17.64 -19.28 1.36
CA ILE A 305 18.05 -18.40 0.25
C ILE A 305 16.89 -18.19 -0.71
N TRP A 306 16.20 -19.27 -1.07
CA TRP A 306 15.13 -19.26 -2.07
C TRP A 306 13.73 -19.34 -1.45
N GLY A 307 13.64 -19.46 -0.14
CA GLY A 307 12.38 -19.69 0.55
C GLY A 307 11.80 -21.08 0.28
N THR A 308 10.55 -21.26 0.70
CA THR A 308 9.78 -22.49 0.52
C THR A 308 9.26 -22.65 -0.91
N GLY A 309 9.38 -21.62 -1.75
CA GLY A 309 8.61 -21.49 -2.99
C GLY A 309 7.14 -21.19 -2.71
N LEU A 310 6.33 -21.15 -3.78
CA LEU A 310 4.89 -21.00 -3.66
C LEU A 310 4.30 -22.16 -2.86
N LEU A 311 3.29 -21.84 -2.06
CA LEU A 311 2.47 -22.81 -1.33
C LEU A 311 1.05 -22.76 -1.89
N ASN A 312 0.43 -23.94 -2.07
CA ASN A 312 -0.98 -24.07 -2.44
C ASN A 312 -1.89 -23.45 -1.37
N VAL A 313 -3.14 -23.14 -1.74
CA VAL A 313 -4.11 -22.50 -0.84
C VAL A 313 -4.24 -23.27 0.49
N ASP A 314 -4.37 -24.59 0.43
CA ASP A 314 -4.54 -25.43 1.63
C ASP A 314 -3.27 -25.49 2.49
N GLN A 315 -2.09 -25.30 1.88
CA GLN A 315 -0.81 -25.27 2.57
C GLN A 315 -0.50 -23.90 3.19
N ARG A 316 -1.38 -22.91 3.03
CA ARG A 316 -1.27 -21.58 3.64
C ARG A 316 -1.99 -21.48 4.96
N ILE A 317 -2.60 -22.56 5.44
CA ILE A 317 -3.07 -22.69 6.82
C ILE A 317 -2.10 -23.62 7.55
N ALA A 318 -1.46 -23.11 8.60
CA ALA A 318 -0.53 -23.89 9.40
C ALA A 318 -1.26 -25.03 10.13
N THR A 319 -0.58 -26.14 10.37
CA THR A 319 -1.10 -27.20 11.24
C THR A 319 -1.33 -26.61 12.64
N GLY A 320 -2.52 -26.80 13.21
CA GLY A 320 -2.92 -26.12 14.46
C GLY A 320 -3.51 -24.72 14.28
N GLY A 321 -3.66 -24.25 13.03
CA GLY A 321 -4.33 -23.00 12.67
C GLY A 321 -3.39 -21.82 12.46
N GLY A 322 -3.91 -20.77 11.81
CA GLY A 322 -3.17 -19.56 11.45
C GLY A 322 -2.75 -19.52 9.98
N ALA A 323 -3.06 -18.40 9.33
CA ALA A 323 -2.80 -18.23 7.90
C ALA A 323 -1.40 -17.62 7.65
N LEU A 324 -0.75 -18.07 6.57
CA LEU A 324 0.48 -17.46 6.07
C LEU A 324 0.30 -15.97 5.74
N GLY A 325 -0.92 -15.56 5.38
CA GLY A 325 -1.23 -14.15 5.09
C GLY A 325 -1.16 -13.22 6.32
N ASP A 326 -1.22 -13.78 7.54
CA ASP A 326 -1.38 -13.02 8.77
C ASP A 326 -0.05 -12.74 9.50
N ILE A 327 1.08 -13.09 8.89
CA ILE A 327 2.43 -12.94 9.48
C ILE A 327 3.25 -11.81 8.83
N GLY A 328 2.58 -10.88 8.13
CA GLY A 328 3.23 -9.69 7.57
C GLY A 328 4.26 -10.01 6.49
N PHE A 329 5.36 -9.26 6.45
CA PHE A 329 6.47 -9.45 5.49
C PHE A 329 7.04 -10.87 5.50
N LEU A 330 6.86 -11.63 6.59
CA LEU A 330 7.25 -13.03 6.62
C LEU A 330 6.50 -13.84 5.54
N TYR A 331 5.29 -13.45 5.14
CA TYR A 331 4.56 -14.07 4.01
C TYR A 331 5.42 -14.17 2.75
N SER A 332 6.01 -13.05 2.32
CA SER A 332 6.86 -13.04 1.13
C SER A 332 8.24 -13.62 1.41
N ILE A 333 8.82 -13.34 2.57
CA ILE A 333 10.16 -13.84 2.92
C ILE A 333 10.18 -15.36 2.90
N ILE A 334 9.18 -16.00 3.53
CA ILE A 334 9.05 -17.45 3.55
C ILE A 334 8.91 -18.00 2.13
N GLN A 335 8.09 -17.39 1.28
CA GLN A 335 7.83 -17.94 -0.06
C GLN A 335 8.93 -17.64 -1.09
N LEU A 336 9.59 -16.48 -1.00
CA LEU A 336 10.46 -15.92 -2.04
C LEU A 336 11.94 -15.83 -1.63
N GLY A 337 12.25 -15.97 -0.35
CA GLY A 337 13.63 -16.03 0.15
C GLY A 337 14.35 -14.69 0.28
N VAL A 338 15.67 -14.74 0.32
CA VAL A 338 16.56 -13.57 0.48
C VAL A 338 16.34 -12.46 -0.56
N PRO A 339 16.04 -12.75 -1.85
CA PRO A 339 15.79 -11.68 -2.84
C PRO A 339 14.70 -10.68 -2.44
N ILE A 340 13.61 -11.12 -1.80
CA ILE A 340 12.56 -10.20 -1.37
C ILE A 340 12.97 -9.35 -0.16
N ILE A 341 13.84 -9.89 0.71
CA ILE A 341 14.43 -9.11 1.82
C ILE A 341 15.27 -7.97 1.24
N ALA A 342 16.12 -8.26 0.25
CA ALA A 342 16.92 -7.24 -0.42
C ALA A 342 16.03 -6.18 -1.08
N PHE A 343 14.95 -6.59 -1.74
CA PHE A 343 13.96 -5.69 -2.31
C PHE A 343 13.33 -4.76 -1.26
N TYR A 344 12.89 -5.29 -0.11
CA TYR A 344 12.35 -4.47 0.98
C TYR A 344 13.35 -3.47 1.53
N ILE A 345 14.59 -3.91 1.80
CA ILE A 345 15.65 -3.03 2.29
C ILE A 345 15.91 -1.89 1.31
N VAL A 346 15.99 -2.21 0.02
CA VAL A 346 16.24 -1.22 -1.03
C VAL A 346 15.11 -0.20 -1.11
N ILE A 347 13.86 -0.65 -1.22
CA ILE A 347 12.70 0.26 -1.33
C ILE A 347 12.60 1.17 -0.10
N PHE A 348 12.61 0.57 1.08
CA PHE A 348 12.39 1.33 2.30
C PHE A 348 13.58 2.22 2.64
N GLY A 349 14.80 1.72 2.46
CA GLY A 349 16.02 2.51 2.61
C GLY A 349 16.08 3.67 1.61
N ARG A 350 15.68 3.43 0.36
CA ARG A 350 15.55 4.47 -0.67
C ARG A 350 14.56 5.55 -0.27
N ALA A 351 13.38 5.18 0.20
CA ALA A 351 12.37 6.14 0.61
C ALA A 351 12.82 6.99 1.81
N ILE A 352 13.45 6.37 2.82
CA ILE A 352 14.03 7.09 3.96
C ILE A 352 15.12 8.05 3.48
N TYR A 353 16.02 7.60 2.61
CA TYR A 353 17.07 8.44 2.04
C TYR A 353 16.48 9.66 1.29
N VAL A 354 15.50 9.44 0.42
CA VAL A 354 14.84 10.51 -0.35
C VAL A 354 14.13 11.49 0.58
N ALA A 355 13.47 11.01 1.63
CA ALA A 355 12.81 11.84 2.61
C ALA A 355 13.80 12.72 3.38
N ILE A 356 14.92 12.14 3.85
CA ILE A 356 15.98 12.89 4.54
C ILE A 356 16.56 13.95 3.60
N LYS A 357 16.90 13.59 2.36
CA LYS A 357 17.44 14.54 1.37
C LYS A 357 16.47 15.69 1.11
N ASN A 358 15.18 15.41 0.99
CA ASN A 358 14.16 16.43 0.74
C ASN A 358 13.77 17.24 1.99
N SER A 359 14.22 16.86 3.19
CA SER A 359 13.90 17.60 4.42
C SER A 359 14.40 19.05 4.40
N TYR A 360 15.47 19.30 3.64
CA TYR A 360 16.08 20.63 3.48
C TYR A 360 15.35 21.49 2.43
N TYR A 361 14.82 20.89 1.37
CA TYR A 361 14.27 21.60 0.20
C TYR A 361 12.73 21.67 0.21
N ASP A 362 12.06 20.61 0.62
CA ASP A 362 10.60 20.56 0.73
C ASP A 362 10.19 19.65 1.89
N SER A 363 10.13 20.26 3.08
CA SER A 363 9.74 19.57 4.32
C SER A 363 8.36 18.91 4.22
N GLY A 364 7.47 19.43 3.38
CA GLY A 364 6.16 18.83 3.10
C GLY A 364 6.30 17.47 2.41
N LYS A 365 7.05 17.40 1.30
CA LYS A 365 7.27 16.13 0.59
C LYS A 365 8.09 15.14 1.41
N SER A 366 9.07 15.63 2.17
CA SER A 366 9.82 14.81 3.13
C SER A 366 8.87 14.10 4.11
N ARG A 367 7.94 14.85 4.74
CA ARG A 367 6.92 14.28 5.63
C ARG A 367 5.98 13.30 4.94
N LEU A 368 5.56 13.61 3.71
CA LEU A 368 4.70 12.72 2.92
C LEU A 368 5.38 11.35 2.75
N ILE A 369 6.63 11.35 2.29
CA ILE A 369 7.38 10.11 2.06
C ILE A 369 7.61 9.36 3.37
N MET A 370 7.97 10.06 4.45
CA MET A 370 8.11 9.42 5.77
C MET A 370 6.81 8.80 6.24
N GLY A 371 5.68 9.52 6.12
CA GLY A 371 4.37 9.03 6.55
C GLY A 371 3.93 7.79 5.78
N ILE A 372 4.11 7.77 4.46
CA ILE A 372 3.77 6.60 3.63
C ILE A 372 4.74 5.45 3.90
N THR A 373 6.04 5.72 4.06
CA THR A 373 7.02 4.67 4.36
C THR A 373 6.71 4.01 5.70
N LEU A 374 6.42 4.83 6.73
CA LEU A 374 6.09 4.35 8.06
C LEU A 374 4.79 3.54 8.08
N ILE A 375 3.72 4.01 7.45
CA ILE A 375 2.44 3.28 7.45
C ILE A 375 2.59 1.93 6.73
N CYS A 376 3.32 1.87 5.61
CA CYS A 376 3.62 0.62 4.91
C CYS A 376 4.43 -0.35 5.79
N MET A 377 5.50 0.12 6.45
CA MET A 377 6.27 -0.72 7.37
C MET A 377 5.45 -1.26 8.53
N LEU A 378 4.62 -0.42 9.16
CA LEU A 378 3.80 -0.81 10.30
C LEU A 378 2.74 -1.84 9.90
N PHE A 379 2.02 -1.63 8.79
CA PHE A 379 1.10 -2.64 8.28
C PHE A 379 1.80 -3.94 7.89
N GLY A 380 3.00 -3.82 7.29
CA GLY A 380 3.90 -4.91 6.96
C GLY A 380 4.26 -5.86 8.11
N VAL A 381 4.04 -5.47 9.37
CA VAL A 381 4.21 -6.36 10.53
C VAL A 381 3.13 -7.46 10.56
N ASN A 382 1.91 -7.16 10.13
CA ASN A 382 0.76 -8.07 10.24
C ASN A 382 0.26 -8.54 8.87
N ILE A 383 0.29 -7.66 7.87
CA ILE A 383 -0.16 -7.93 6.51
C ILE A 383 0.93 -7.43 5.58
N ASP A 384 1.46 -8.32 4.76
CA ASP A 384 2.46 -7.93 3.77
C ASP A 384 1.89 -6.84 2.85
N THR A 385 2.50 -5.66 2.87
CA THR A 385 2.01 -4.51 2.10
C THR A 385 2.04 -4.77 0.60
N PHE A 386 2.94 -5.63 0.13
CA PHE A 386 3.07 -6.01 -1.27
C PHE A 386 2.11 -7.13 -1.68
N TYR A 387 1.38 -7.71 -0.72
CA TYR A 387 0.29 -8.64 -0.94
C TYR A 387 -1.07 -8.00 -0.62
N GLY A 388 -1.33 -7.64 0.63
CA GLY A 388 -2.63 -7.13 1.10
C GLY A 388 -2.93 -5.68 0.74
N PHE A 389 -1.91 -4.88 0.42
CA PHE A 389 -2.07 -3.49 -0.03
C PHE A 389 -1.38 -3.26 -1.39
N ALA A 390 -1.26 -4.30 -2.22
CA ALA A 390 -0.41 -4.31 -3.41
C ALA A 390 -0.61 -3.11 -4.37
N LEU A 391 -1.85 -2.62 -4.50
CA LEU A 391 -2.17 -1.46 -5.35
C LEU A 391 -1.61 -0.13 -4.81
N SER A 392 -1.38 0.00 -3.50
CA SER A 392 -0.75 1.20 -2.93
C SER A 392 0.72 1.32 -3.32
N VAL A 393 1.41 0.20 -3.53
CA VAL A 393 2.85 0.13 -3.78
C VAL A 393 3.28 0.94 -5.00
N PRO A 394 2.66 0.84 -6.20
CA PRO A 394 3.08 1.67 -7.33
C PRO A 394 2.96 3.16 -7.06
N PHE A 395 1.95 3.61 -6.32
CA PHE A 395 1.80 5.03 -5.98
C PHE A 395 2.81 5.45 -4.92
N TYR A 396 3.13 4.58 -3.97
CA TYR A 396 4.23 4.78 -3.03
C TYR A 396 5.57 4.97 -3.78
N LEU A 397 5.95 4.03 -4.66
CA LEU A 397 7.16 4.12 -5.47
C LEU A 397 7.18 5.36 -6.36
N THR A 398 6.06 5.67 -7.00
CA THR A 398 5.90 6.88 -7.82
C THR A 398 6.16 8.14 -7.00
N ILE A 399 5.59 8.24 -5.79
CA ILE A 399 5.76 9.40 -4.91
C ILE A 399 7.22 9.57 -4.50
N VAL A 400 7.89 8.49 -4.14
CA VAL A 400 9.32 8.49 -3.76
C VAL A 400 10.18 8.92 -4.94
N GLU A 401 10.10 8.22 -6.07
CA GLU A 401 11.01 8.44 -7.20
C GLU A 401 10.74 9.76 -7.94
N TYR A 402 9.48 10.19 -8.05
CA TYR A 402 9.19 11.52 -8.60
C TYR A 402 9.78 12.63 -7.72
N THR A 403 9.69 12.48 -6.40
CA THR A 403 10.26 13.46 -5.46
C THR A 403 11.78 13.45 -5.51
N ALA A 404 12.41 12.27 -5.63
CA ALA A 404 13.85 12.15 -5.82
C ALA A 404 14.32 12.86 -7.10
N TRP A 405 13.62 12.63 -8.22
CA TRP A 405 13.90 13.29 -9.50
C TRP A 405 13.80 14.82 -9.39
N LYS A 406 12.70 15.32 -8.80
CA LYS A 406 12.48 16.76 -8.66
C LYS A 406 13.51 17.42 -7.72
N GLY A 407 13.85 16.77 -6.61
CA GLY A 407 14.84 17.26 -5.66
C GLY A 407 16.26 17.31 -6.24
N ASN A 408 16.63 16.35 -7.09
CA ASN A 408 17.92 16.41 -7.80
C ASN A 408 17.99 17.62 -8.74
N ASN A 409 16.94 17.85 -9.54
CA ASN A 409 16.90 19.00 -10.46
C ASN A 409 16.91 20.35 -9.72
N ALA A 410 16.26 20.45 -8.56
CA ALA A 410 16.32 21.66 -7.74
C ALA A 410 17.73 21.93 -7.20
N ALA A 411 18.43 20.90 -6.72
CA ALA A 411 19.81 21.02 -6.24
C ALA A 411 20.80 21.40 -7.37
N TYR A 412 20.59 20.90 -8.60
CA TYR A 412 21.39 21.33 -9.76
C TYR A 412 21.21 22.81 -10.08
N LEU A 413 19.96 23.32 -10.06
CA LEU A 413 19.67 24.73 -10.31
C LEU A 413 20.25 25.66 -9.23
N GLU A 414 20.26 25.24 -7.95
CA GLU A 414 20.93 26.01 -6.89
C GLU A 414 22.46 26.05 -7.07
N ILE A 415 23.08 24.99 -7.60
CA ILE A 415 24.52 24.97 -7.90
C ILE A 415 24.85 25.87 -9.10
N GLU A 416 24.05 25.85 -10.16
CA GLU A 416 24.24 26.73 -11.33
C GLU A 416 24.06 28.21 -11.00
N CYS A 417 23.04 28.56 -10.19
CA CYS A 417 22.80 29.94 -9.77
C CYS A 417 23.87 30.47 -8.79
N ASN A 418 24.49 29.60 -7.97
CA ASN A 418 25.56 29.99 -7.07
C ASN A 418 26.96 29.92 -7.71
N GLY A 419 27.13 29.15 -8.79
CA GLY A 419 28.38 29.03 -9.55
C GLY A 419 28.60 30.15 -10.58
N THR A 420 27.57 30.95 -10.88
CA THR A 420 27.63 32.11 -11.79
C THR A 420 27.94 33.43 -11.09
N ASN A 421 28.09 33.42 -9.75
CA ASN A 421 28.48 34.58 -8.94
C ASN A 421 29.89 34.43 -8.33
N ARG A 422 30.82 33.75 -9.00
CA ARG A 422 32.23 33.70 -8.60
C ARG A 422 33.15 34.22 -9.68
#